data_AF-A0A817H8X6-F1
#
_entry.id   AF-A0A817H8X6-F1
#
_cell.length_a   1.000
_cell.length_b   1.000
_cell.length_c   1.000
_cell.angle_alpha   90.00
_cell.angle_beta   90.00
_cell.angle_gamma   90.00
#
_symmetry.space_group_name_H-M   'P 1'
#
loop_
_entity.id
_entity.type
_entity.pdbx_description
1 polymer ?
#
loop_
_entity_poly.entity_id
_entity_poly.type
_entity_poly.pdbx_seq_one_letter_code
_entity_poly.pdbx_strand_id
1 'polypeptide(L)'
;MMDIYQTYGRNYGHRSSIQTNLNRFRLIRIVLDNESCDLDSIISAWVYAYFLHSTCSNQNEILYLPVMNTNPSTFRLRTEICWFLKENYSNFIFIDDINLNKLYDQEKLELYLIDHYYLRSQLNKVVIEIIDHHQIKKDSIIL
;
A
#
# COMPACT_ATOMS: atom_id res chain seq x y z
N MET A 1 15.63 -8.14 -3.02
CA MET A 1 14.34 -7.65 -2.51
C MET A 1 14.15 -8.29 -1.16
N MET A 2 14.21 -7.52 -0.07
CA MET A 2 14.00 -8.06 1.27
C MET A 2 12.60 -8.67 1.27
N ASP A 3 12.51 -9.95 1.62
CA ASP A 3 11.30 -10.74 1.49
C ASP A 3 10.35 -10.28 2.61
N ILE A 4 9.62 -9.19 2.35
CA ILE A 4 8.59 -8.62 3.24
C ILE A 4 7.67 -9.75 3.75
N TYR A 5 7.55 -10.83 2.97
CA TYR A 5 6.79 -12.04 3.24
C TYR A 5 7.47 -13.08 4.13
N GLN A 6 8.80 -13.27 4.10
CA GLN A 6 9.47 -14.15 5.07
C GLN A 6 9.53 -13.53 6.46
N THR A 7 9.67 -12.21 6.56
CA THR A 7 9.66 -11.52 7.87
C THR A 7 8.25 -11.42 8.45
N TYR A 8 7.20 -11.35 7.60
CA TYR A 8 5.82 -11.04 8.03
C TYR A 8 4.76 -12.12 7.75
N GLY A 9 5.16 -13.32 7.31
CA GLY A 9 4.42 -14.57 7.44
C GLY A 9 3.12 -14.64 6.63
N ARG A 10 3.24 -15.01 5.35
CA ARG A 10 2.10 -15.52 4.56
C ARG A 10 2.42 -16.90 4.00
N ASN A 11 1.95 -17.94 4.68
CA ASN A 11 1.53 -19.17 4.01
C ASN A 11 0.21 -18.84 3.31
N TYR A 12 0.09 -19.16 2.03
CA TYR A 12 -1.08 -18.88 1.20
C TYR A 12 -2.40 -19.15 1.93
N GLY A 13 -3.26 -18.12 2.06
CA GLY A 13 -4.70 -18.33 2.26
C GLY A 13 -5.39 -17.77 3.52
N HIS A 14 -4.76 -17.01 4.41
CA HIS A 14 -5.47 -16.49 5.60
C HIS A 14 -5.27 -14.98 5.85
N ARG A 15 -6.33 -14.18 5.62
CA ARG A 15 -6.42 -12.75 6.00
C ARG A 15 -6.11 -12.51 7.49
N SER A 16 -6.35 -13.50 8.34
CA SER A 16 -6.09 -13.43 9.78
C SER A 16 -4.60 -13.37 10.15
N SER A 17 -3.70 -13.91 9.32
CA SER A 17 -2.26 -13.91 9.63
C SER A 17 -1.62 -12.53 9.43
N ILE A 18 -2.02 -11.81 8.37
CA ILE A 18 -1.57 -10.43 8.13
C ILE A 18 -1.99 -9.54 9.29
N GLN A 19 -3.28 -9.53 9.64
CA GLN A 19 -3.80 -8.64 10.69
C GLN A 19 -3.15 -8.89 12.06
N THR A 20 -2.85 -10.14 12.39
CA THR A 20 -2.16 -10.50 13.65
C THR A 20 -0.73 -9.94 13.66
N ASN A 21 -0.04 -10.01 12.51
CA ASN A 21 1.31 -9.49 12.34
C ASN A 21 1.39 -7.97 12.31
N LEU A 22 0.33 -7.27 11.92
CA LEU A 22 0.26 -5.80 11.94
C LEU A 22 0.24 -5.23 13.36
N ASN A 23 -0.29 -5.98 14.34
CA ASN A 23 -0.45 -5.47 15.70
C ASN A 23 0.88 -5.20 16.42
N ARG A 24 1.98 -5.85 16.03
CA ARG A 24 3.31 -5.68 16.66
C ARG A 24 3.94 -4.31 16.38
N PHE A 25 3.54 -3.65 15.30
CA PHE A 25 4.08 -2.36 14.91
C PHE A 25 3.36 -1.26 15.66
N ARG A 26 4.09 -0.21 16.04
CA ARG A 26 3.49 1.00 16.61
C ARG A 26 2.73 1.76 15.54
N LEU A 27 3.27 1.81 14.32
CA LEU A 27 2.74 2.56 13.20
C LEU A 27 2.87 1.76 11.90
N ILE A 28 1.90 1.90 11.01
CA ILE A 28 1.87 1.26 9.71
C ILE A 28 1.68 2.36 8.65
N ARG A 29 2.71 2.51 7.82
CA ARG A 29 2.73 3.40 6.67
C ARG A 29 2.36 2.61 5.43
N ILE A 30 1.20 2.92 4.88
CA ILE A 30 0.72 2.30 3.66
C ILE A 30 1.03 3.23 2.50
N VAL A 31 1.83 2.71 1.56
CA VAL A 31 2.04 3.32 0.26
C VAL A 31 0.97 2.76 -0.66
N LEU A 32 -0.09 3.55 -0.82
CA LEU A 32 -1.30 3.18 -1.53
C LEU A 32 -1.16 3.56 -3.00
N ASP A 33 -1.32 2.56 -3.86
CA ASP A 33 -1.45 2.72 -5.30
C ASP A 33 -2.82 3.34 -5.68
N ASN A 34 -3.02 3.76 -6.92
CA ASN A 34 -4.31 4.21 -7.43
C ASN A 34 -5.25 3.03 -7.78
N GLU A 35 -6.49 3.31 -8.18
CA GLU A 35 -7.47 2.28 -8.57
C GLU A 35 -7.22 1.69 -9.98
N SER A 36 -6.48 2.41 -10.84
CA SER A 36 -6.12 1.94 -12.17
C SER A 36 -5.11 0.80 -12.09
N CYS A 37 -4.31 0.72 -11.02
CA CYS A 37 -3.25 -0.25 -10.77
C CYS A 37 -2.52 -0.60 -12.07
N ASP A 38 -2.01 0.40 -12.77
CA ASP A 38 -1.17 0.18 -13.92
C ASP A 38 0.27 -0.13 -13.49
N LEU A 39 1.13 -0.47 -14.45
CA LEU A 39 2.49 -0.89 -14.11
C LEU A 39 3.30 0.24 -13.48
N ASP A 40 3.08 1.49 -13.88
CA ASP A 40 3.83 2.64 -13.37
C ASP A 40 3.51 2.86 -11.89
N SER A 41 2.22 2.89 -11.58
CA SER A 41 1.72 3.16 -10.23
C SER A 41 2.08 2.03 -9.24
N ILE A 42 2.01 0.76 -9.68
CA ILE A 42 2.44 -0.41 -8.89
C ILE A 42 3.93 -0.35 -8.55
N ILE A 43 4.78 -0.15 -9.56
CA ILE A 43 6.23 -0.16 -9.36
C ILE A 43 6.64 1.04 -8.51
N SER A 44 6.02 2.20 -8.76
CA SER A 44 6.22 3.40 -7.95
C SER A 44 5.89 3.16 -6.48
N ALA A 45 4.75 2.54 -6.17
CA ALA A 45 4.38 2.21 -4.79
C ALA A 45 5.36 1.23 -4.13
N TRP A 46 5.81 0.20 -4.86
CA TRP A 46 6.77 -0.78 -4.35
C TRP A 46 8.15 -0.18 -4.07
N VAL A 47 8.67 0.57 -5.03
CA VAL A 47 9.97 1.23 -4.91
C VAL A 47 9.93 2.27 -3.79
N TYR A 48 8.85 3.03 -3.69
CA TYR A 48 8.74 4.06 -2.66
C TYR A 48 8.58 3.46 -1.25
N ALA A 49 7.78 2.40 -1.09
CA ALA A 49 7.72 1.67 0.18
C ALA A 49 9.10 1.10 0.60
N TYR A 50 9.84 0.55 -0.36
CA TYR A 50 11.21 0.06 -0.12
C TYR A 50 12.18 1.19 0.24
N PHE A 51 12.09 2.33 -0.44
CA PHE A 51 12.89 3.52 -0.16
C PHE A 51 12.64 4.03 1.27
N LEU A 52 11.37 4.20 1.65
CA LEU A 52 11.00 4.63 2.99
C LEU A 52 11.51 3.65 4.05
N HIS A 53 11.33 2.34 3.82
CA HIS A 53 11.85 1.31 4.70
C HIS A 53 13.37 1.41 4.86
N SER A 54 14.10 1.56 3.75
CA SER A 54 15.57 1.52 3.73
C SER A 54 16.23 2.77 4.31
N THR A 55 15.54 3.91 4.29
CA THR A 55 16.10 5.21 4.70
C THR A 55 15.64 5.67 6.09
N CYS A 56 14.55 5.12 6.62
CA CYS A 56 14.05 5.47 7.95
C CYS A 56 14.67 4.58 9.04
N SER A 57 15.08 5.18 10.16
CA SER A 57 15.81 4.49 11.24
C SER A 57 14.96 3.55 12.13
N ASN A 58 13.63 3.59 12.02
CA ASN A 58 12.68 2.97 12.96
C ASN A 58 11.99 1.70 12.43
N GLN A 59 12.72 0.87 11.68
CA GLN A 59 12.19 -0.31 10.97
C GLN A 59 11.55 -1.37 11.91
N ASN A 60 11.93 -1.41 13.19
CA ASN A 60 11.36 -2.35 14.16
C ASN A 60 10.01 -1.90 14.73
N GLU A 61 9.69 -0.60 14.65
CA GLU A 61 8.44 -0.04 15.17
C GLU A 61 7.45 0.35 14.08
N ILE A 62 7.97 0.71 12.90
CA ILE A 62 7.19 1.23 11.78
C ILE A 62 7.26 0.23 10.63
N LEU A 63 6.09 -0.19 10.17
CA LEU A 63 5.96 -1.03 8.99
C LEU A 63 5.65 -0.17 7.76
N TYR A 64 6.32 -0.45 6.65
CA TYR A 64 6.09 0.19 5.36
C TYR A 64 5.53 -0.86 4.40
N LEU A 65 4.31 -0.67 3.89
CA LEU A 65 3.65 -1.64 3.01
C LEU A 65 3.18 -1.00 1.71
N PRO A 66 3.62 -1.50 0.54
CA PRO A 66 2.93 -1.19 -0.69
C PRO A 66 1.59 -1.94 -0.74
N VAL A 67 0.51 -1.22 -1.06
CA VAL A 67 -0.84 -1.78 -1.13
C VAL A 67 -1.50 -1.38 -2.44
N MET A 68 -2.03 -2.36 -3.15
CA MET A 68 -2.73 -2.15 -4.41
C MET A 68 -4.18 -1.76 -4.13
N ASN A 69 -4.63 -0.61 -4.61
CA ASN A 69 -5.99 -0.12 -4.41
C ASN A 69 -6.98 -0.75 -5.40
N THR A 70 -6.96 -2.08 -5.47
CA THR A 70 -7.88 -2.89 -6.26
C THR A 70 -8.08 -4.23 -5.59
N ASN A 71 -9.10 -4.99 -6.01
CA ASN A 71 -9.27 -6.36 -5.55
C ASN A 71 -8.49 -7.35 -6.44
N PRO A 72 -8.08 -8.51 -5.90
CA PRO A 72 -7.30 -9.50 -6.65
C PRO A 72 -7.97 -9.97 -7.96
N SER A 73 -9.30 -10.04 -8.01
CA SER A 73 -10.04 -10.44 -9.23
C SER A 73 -9.90 -9.43 -10.36
N THR A 74 -9.96 -8.14 -10.03
CA THR A 74 -9.81 -7.06 -11.02
C THR A 74 -8.36 -6.94 -11.45
N PHE A 75 -7.42 -7.12 -10.52
CA PHE A 75 -5.98 -7.15 -10.83
C PHE A 75 -5.63 -8.22 -11.87
N ARG A 76 -6.19 -9.43 -11.75
CA ARG A 76 -5.95 -10.54 -12.71
C ARG A 76 -6.34 -10.23 -14.14
N LEU A 77 -7.20 -9.25 -14.38
CA LEU A 77 -7.59 -8.83 -15.73
C LEU A 77 -6.48 -8.03 -16.42
N ARG A 78 -5.48 -7.54 -15.68
CA ARG A 78 -4.33 -6.78 -16.19
C ARG A 78 -3.24 -7.75 -16.62
N THR A 79 -3.44 -8.38 -17.77
CA THR A 79 -2.61 -9.50 -18.26
C THR A 79 -1.14 -9.15 -18.43
N GLU A 80 -0.82 -7.93 -18.87
CA GLU A 80 0.57 -7.48 -19.04
C GLU A 80 1.30 -7.38 -17.70
N ILE A 81 0.64 -6.82 -16.69
CA ILE A 81 1.18 -6.69 -15.33
C ILE A 81 1.33 -8.08 -14.70
N CYS A 82 0.31 -8.92 -14.82
CA CYS A 82 0.37 -10.30 -14.32
C CYS A 82 1.50 -11.09 -14.99
N TRP A 83 1.76 -10.86 -16.28
CA TRP A 83 2.86 -11.49 -16.99
C TRP A 83 4.23 -10.95 -16.53
N PHE A 84 4.37 -9.62 -16.41
CA PHE A 84 5.61 -8.97 -15.99
C PHE A 84 5.99 -9.32 -14.55
N LEU A 85 5.00 -9.39 -13.65
CA LEU A 85 5.18 -9.60 -12.21
C LEU A 85 4.79 -11.01 -11.76
N LYS A 86 4.74 -11.99 -12.68
CA LYS A 86 4.27 -13.36 -12.41
C LYS A 86 4.97 -14.02 -11.21
N GLU A 87 6.29 -13.89 -11.11
CA GLU A 87 7.10 -14.48 -10.03
C GLU A 87 6.91 -13.74 -8.70
N ASN A 88 6.35 -12.53 -8.73
CA ASN A 88 6.10 -11.70 -7.57
C ASN A 88 4.60 -11.62 -7.24
N TYR A 89 3.74 -12.44 -7.86
CA TYR A 89 2.29 -12.36 -7.63
C TYR A 89 1.90 -12.66 -6.18
N SER A 90 2.64 -13.52 -5.50
CA SER A 90 2.48 -13.78 -4.05
C SER A 90 2.80 -12.57 -3.19
N ASN A 91 3.51 -11.59 -3.75
CA ASN A 91 4.03 -10.43 -3.05
C ASN A 91 3.11 -9.20 -3.14
N PHE A 92 1.91 -9.35 -3.69
CA PHE A 92 0.91 -8.29 -3.68
C PHE A 92 0.07 -8.32 -2.42
N ILE A 93 -0.05 -7.15 -1.79
CA ILE A 93 -1.05 -6.87 -0.76
C ILE A 93 -2.13 -6.01 -1.41
N PHE A 94 -3.36 -6.49 -1.34
CA PHE A 94 -4.50 -5.76 -1.89
C PHE A 94 -5.21 -4.98 -0.77
N ILE A 95 -5.97 -3.96 -1.15
CA ILE A 95 -6.72 -3.13 -0.20
C ILE A 95 -7.61 -3.96 0.73
N ASP A 96 -8.21 -5.04 0.23
CA ASP A 96 -9.06 -5.96 0.98
C ASP A 96 -8.31 -6.87 1.96
N ASP A 97 -6.97 -6.92 1.89
CA ASP A 97 -6.14 -7.69 2.83
C ASP A 97 -5.91 -6.94 4.15
N ILE A 98 -6.15 -5.62 4.18
CA ILE A 98 -5.91 -4.76 5.34
C ILE A 98 -7.18 -4.00 5.73
N ASN A 99 -7.58 -4.09 7.00
CA ASN A 99 -8.65 -3.24 7.50
C ASN A 99 -8.12 -1.83 7.85
N LEU A 100 -8.10 -0.94 6.87
CA LEU A 100 -7.62 0.44 7.03
C LEU A 100 -8.38 1.21 8.12
N ASN A 101 -9.71 1.10 8.17
CA ASN A 101 -10.51 1.79 9.18
C ASN A 101 -10.12 1.35 10.59
N LYS A 102 -9.88 0.06 10.82
CA LYS A 102 -9.39 -0.42 12.11
C LYS A 102 -8.04 0.17 12.49
N LEU A 103 -7.10 0.27 11.53
CA LEU A 103 -5.79 0.88 11.80
C LEU A 103 -5.91 2.39 12.08
N TYR A 104 -6.80 3.07 11.36
CA TYR A 104 -7.14 4.48 11.56
C TYR A 104 -7.76 4.71 12.95
N ASP A 105 -8.75 3.92 13.35
CA ASP A 105 -9.41 4.00 14.66
C ASP A 105 -8.43 3.71 15.83
N GLN A 106 -7.36 2.98 15.56
CA GLN A 106 -6.29 2.70 16.52
C GLN A 106 -5.18 3.76 16.53
N GLU A 107 -5.26 4.79 15.68
CA GLU A 107 -4.22 5.82 15.49
C GLU A 107 -2.87 5.23 15.02
N LYS A 108 -2.92 4.13 14.26
CA LYS A 108 -1.72 3.41 13.78
C LYS A 108 -1.49 3.54 12.28
N LEU A 109 -2.27 4.35 11.58
CA LEU A 109 -2.27 4.44 10.13
C LEU A 109 -1.70 5.77 9.65
N GLU A 110 -0.75 5.70 8.71
CA GLU A 110 -0.33 6.80 7.86
C GLU A 110 -0.43 6.36 6.39
N LEU A 111 -0.89 7.23 5.51
CA LEU A 111 -1.08 6.96 4.09
C LEU A 111 -0.14 7.82 3.23
N TYR A 112 0.45 7.18 2.23
CA TYR A 112 1.21 7.80 1.16
C TYR A 112 0.50 7.46 -0.14
N LEU A 113 0.03 8.46 -0.88
CA LEU A 113 -0.73 8.23 -2.12
C LEU A 113 0.21 8.30 -3.32
N ILE A 114 0.18 7.28 -4.17
CA ILE A 114 0.98 7.19 -5.39
C ILE A 114 0.05 7.25 -6.59
N ASP A 115 0.38 8.15 -7.52
CA ASP A 115 -0.32 8.32 -8.79
C ASP A 115 -1.82 8.63 -8.64
N HIS A 116 -2.18 9.23 -7.50
CA HIS A 116 -3.48 9.81 -7.23
C HIS A 116 -3.40 10.79 -6.06
N TYR A 117 -4.31 11.77 -6.03
CA TYR A 117 -4.22 12.89 -5.09
C TYR A 117 -5.36 12.94 -4.06
N TYR A 118 -6.29 11.98 -4.05
CA TYR A 118 -7.46 12.06 -3.18
C TYR A 118 -8.13 10.71 -2.91
N LEU A 119 -8.57 10.49 -1.66
CA LEU A 119 -9.46 9.40 -1.27
C LEU A 119 -10.85 9.95 -0.92
N ARG A 120 -11.95 9.34 -1.37
CA ARG A 120 -13.32 9.73 -0.95
C ARG A 120 -13.67 9.16 0.43
N SER A 121 -12.84 9.42 1.45
CA SER A 121 -13.04 8.87 2.80
C SER A 121 -12.44 9.73 3.91
N GLN A 122 -12.78 9.42 5.16
CA GLN A 122 -12.16 10.03 6.35
C GLN A 122 -10.64 9.78 6.44
N LEU A 123 -10.13 8.80 5.71
CA LEU A 123 -8.71 8.43 5.71
C LEU A 123 -7.82 9.50 5.06
N ASN A 124 -8.39 10.49 4.34
CA ASN A 124 -7.62 11.65 3.89
C ASN A 124 -6.88 12.37 5.04
N LYS A 125 -7.44 12.32 6.26
CA LYS A 125 -6.85 12.97 7.43
C LYS A 125 -5.52 12.36 7.87
N VAL A 126 -5.22 11.14 7.42
CA VAL A 126 -3.96 10.44 7.71
C VAL A 126 -3.08 10.32 6.47
N VAL A 127 -3.38 11.05 5.40
CA VAL A 127 -2.49 11.18 4.25
C VAL A 127 -1.34 12.11 4.63
N ILE A 128 -0.13 11.56 4.59
CA ILE A 128 1.11 12.25 4.95
C ILE A 128 1.79 12.83 3.72
N GLU A 129 1.69 12.14 2.59
CA GLU A 129 2.37 12.54 1.37
C GLU A 129 1.61 12.05 0.13
N ILE A 130 1.72 12.81 -0.95
CA ILE A 130 1.15 12.51 -2.25
C ILE A 130 2.27 12.66 -3.28
N ILE A 131 2.50 11.61 -4.06
CA ILE A 131 3.42 11.62 -5.21
C ILE A 131 2.57 11.34 -6.44
N ASP A 132 2.29 12.39 -7.19
CA ASP A 132 1.41 12.33 -8.35
C ASP A 132 2.03 13.14 -9.50
N HIS A 133 1.94 12.59 -10.71
CA HIS A 133 2.42 13.23 -11.93
C HIS A 133 1.29 13.85 -12.77
N HIS A 134 0.03 13.68 -12.36
CA HIS A 134 -1.11 14.29 -13.03
C HIS A 134 -1.15 15.80 -12.82
N GLN A 135 -1.69 16.52 -13.80
CA GLN A 135 -1.95 17.95 -13.64
C GLN A 135 -3.01 18.17 -12.56
N ILE A 136 -2.64 18.89 -11.50
CA ILE A 136 -3.58 19.27 -10.45
C ILE A 136 -4.60 20.25 -11.04
N LYS A 137 -5.85 19.80 -11.18
CA LYS A 137 -6.95 20.70 -11.54
C LYS A 137 -7.22 21.62 -10.34
N LYS A 138 -7.25 22.93 -10.59
CA LYS A 138 -7.39 23.99 -9.56
C LYS A 138 -8.58 23.80 -8.61
N ASP A 139 -9.63 23.09 -9.04
CA ASP A 139 -10.85 22.88 -8.26
C ASP A 139 -10.83 21.60 -7.40
N SER A 140 -9.77 20.79 -7.51
CA SER A 140 -9.68 19.46 -6.89
C SER A 140 -8.95 19.45 -5.54
N ILE A 141 -8.30 20.54 -5.14
CA ILE A 141 -7.60 20.63 -3.86
C ILE A 141 -8.59 21.15 -2.81
N ILE A 142 -9.11 20.25 -1.97
CA ILE A 142 -9.75 20.64 -0.71
C ILE A 142 -8.66 20.50 0.36
N LEU A 143 -7.98 21.61 0.67
CA LEU A 143 -7.17 21.77 1.88
C LEU A 143 -8.09 21.99 3.09
#